data_AF-D7G6W3-F1
#
_entry.id   AF-D7G6W3-F1
#
_cell.length_a   1.000
_cell.length_b   1.000
_cell.length_c   1.000
_cell.angle_alpha   90.00
_cell.angle_beta   90.00
_cell.angle_gamma   90.00
#
_symmetry.space_group_name_H-M   'P 1'
#
loop_
_entity.id
_entity.type
_entity.pdbx_description
1 polymer ?
#
loop_
_entity_poly.entity_id
_entity_poly.type
_entity_poly.pdbx_seq_one_letter_code
_entity_poly.pdbx_strand_id
1 'polypeptide(L)'
;MAKASSLALLAAAQATTLEYGNTTSPTAVVESCSALTDARLVHLMLGPYRLKSHLRVLKKFLLHGQGDLMLTLIEVLGPELDKKATVIYRHNVMGIVEGAIKTSAILQDEAEDVARIGVKIFGGSESDTG
;
A
#
# COMPACT_ATOMS: atom_id res chain seq x y z
N MET A 1 -27.47 -1.34 -6.59
CA MET A 1 -26.49 -2.46 -6.70
C MET A 1 -26.91 -3.76 -6.00
N ALA A 2 -28.14 -3.89 -5.45
CA ALA A 2 -28.59 -5.11 -4.74
C ALA A 2 -29.16 -6.23 -5.65
N LYS A 3 -29.47 -5.95 -6.92
CA LYS A 3 -30.12 -6.92 -7.84
C LYS A 3 -29.19 -7.98 -8.45
N ALA A 4 -27.88 -7.75 -8.47
CA ALA A 4 -26.92 -8.72 -9.03
C ALA A 4 -26.61 -9.87 -8.05
N SER A 5 -26.59 -9.58 -6.74
CA SER A 5 -26.35 -10.59 -5.70
C SER A 5 -27.49 -11.60 -5.56
N SER A 6 -28.74 -11.22 -5.87
CA SER A 6 -29.88 -12.13 -5.78
C SER A 6 -29.97 -13.12 -6.95
N LEU A 7 -29.44 -12.76 -8.13
CA LEU A 7 -29.43 -13.65 -9.31
C LEU A 7 -28.36 -14.74 -9.21
N ALA A 8 -27.19 -14.44 -8.64
CA ALA A 8 -26.16 -15.45 -8.38
C ALA A 8 -26.62 -16.50 -7.36
N LEU A 9 -27.38 -16.06 -6.34
CA LEU A 9 -27.93 -16.94 -5.31
C LEU A 9 -29.08 -17.82 -5.86
N LEU A 10 -29.84 -17.30 -6.83
CA LEU A 10 -30.86 -18.07 -7.55
C LEU A 10 -30.26 -19.09 -8.53
N ALA A 11 -29.12 -18.78 -9.15
CA ALA A 11 -28.39 -19.73 -10.02
C ALA A 11 -27.77 -20.88 -9.21
N ALA A 12 -27.25 -20.61 -8.01
CA ALA A 12 -26.77 -21.65 -7.10
C ALA A 12 -27.90 -22.58 -6.62
N ALA A 13 -29.12 -22.07 -6.49
CA ALA A 13 -30.30 -22.86 -6.09
C ALA A 13 -30.83 -23.79 -7.21
N GLN A 14 -30.41 -23.60 -8.47
CA GLN A 14 -30.78 -24.49 -9.59
C GLN A 14 -29.93 -25.77 -9.67
N ALA A 15 -29.01 -25.99 -8.73
CA ALA A 15 -28.34 -27.28 -8.54
C ALA A 15 -29.28 -28.31 -7.90
N THR A 16 -30.42 -28.55 -8.54
CA THR A 16 -31.51 -29.39 -8.00
C THR A 16 -31.27 -30.89 -8.15
N THR A 17 -30.12 -31.32 -8.70
CA THR A 17 -29.78 -32.75 -8.75
C THR A 17 -28.27 -32.96 -8.66
N LEU A 18 -27.79 -33.32 -7.46
CA LEU A 18 -26.42 -33.77 -7.23
C LEU A 18 -26.32 -35.26 -7.57
N GLU A 19 -26.01 -35.59 -8.81
CA GLU A 19 -25.75 -36.96 -9.25
C GLU A 19 -24.28 -37.35 -9.02
N TYR A 20 -24.06 -38.54 -8.47
CA TYR A 20 -22.71 -39.09 -8.26
C TYR A 20 -22.02 -39.32 -9.61
N GLY A 21 -20.88 -38.66 -9.83
CA GLY A 21 -20.13 -38.72 -11.09
C GLY A 21 -20.28 -37.46 -11.98
N ASN A 22 -21.22 -36.56 -11.66
CA ASN A 22 -21.28 -35.25 -12.31
C ASN A 22 -20.40 -34.25 -11.54
N THR A 23 -19.16 -34.04 -12.01
CA THR A 23 -18.24 -33.05 -11.43
C THR A 23 -18.52 -31.63 -11.92
N THR A 24 -19.28 -31.45 -13.00
CA THR A 24 -19.44 -30.15 -13.67
C THR A 24 -20.36 -29.19 -12.90
N SER A 25 -21.39 -29.72 -12.22
CA SER A 25 -22.30 -28.89 -11.42
C SER A 25 -21.66 -28.33 -10.14
N PRO A 26 -20.92 -29.10 -9.30
CA PRO A 26 -20.23 -28.53 -8.15
C PRO A 26 -19.07 -27.61 -8.56
N THR A 27 -18.34 -27.91 -9.65
CA THR A 27 -17.27 -27.01 -10.11
C THR A 27 -17.82 -25.66 -10.55
N ALA A 28 -18.96 -25.61 -11.25
CA ALA A 28 -19.61 -24.36 -11.64
C ALA A 28 -20.06 -23.52 -10.42
N VAL A 29 -20.53 -24.18 -9.35
CA VAL A 29 -20.88 -23.49 -8.09
C VAL A 29 -19.62 -22.94 -7.42
N VAL A 30 -18.53 -23.72 -7.36
CA VAL A 30 -17.24 -23.27 -6.81
C VAL A 30 -16.69 -22.09 -7.60
N GLU A 31 -16.73 -22.14 -8.93
CA GLU A 31 -16.32 -21.02 -9.80
C GLU A 31 -17.16 -19.77 -9.57
N SER A 32 -18.47 -19.92 -9.39
CA SER A 32 -19.38 -18.80 -9.09
C SER A 32 -19.10 -18.18 -7.71
N CYS A 33 -18.86 -19.01 -6.69
CA CYS A 33 -18.48 -18.55 -5.35
C CYS A 33 -17.09 -17.89 -5.33
N SER A 34 -16.14 -18.43 -6.09
CA SER A 34 -14.81 -17.86 -6.30
C SER A 34 -14.92 -16.46 -6.91
N ALA A 35 -15.62 -16.33 -8.04
CA ALA A 35 -15.79 -15.05 -8.73
C ALA A 35 -16.48 -13.99 -7.85
N LEU A 36 -17.46 -14.39 -7.03
CA LEU A 36 -18.12 -13.49 -6.08
C LEU A 36 -17.15 -13.02 -4.98
N THR A 37 -16.35 -13.93 -4.45
CA THR A 37 -15.36 -13.64 -3.41
C THR A 37 -14.27 -12.73 -3.94
N ASP A 38 -13.75 -13.00 -5.14
CA ASP A 38 -12.74 -12.18 -5.80
C ASP A 38 -13.25 -10.77 -6.08
N ALA A 39 -14.48 -10.64 -6.61
CA ALA A 39 -15.10 -9.34 -6.82
C ALA A 39 -15.24 -8.55 -5.51
N ARG A 40 -15.62 -9.24 -4.41
CA ARG A 40 -15.72 -8.61 -3.10
C ARG A 40 -14.35 -8.21 -2.55
N LEU A 41 -13.33 -9.04 -2.71
CA LEU A 41 -11.95 -8.78 -2.29
C LEU A 41 -11.39 -7.56 -3.03
N VAL A 42 -11.51 -7.53 -4.36
CA VAL A 42 -11.07 -6.40 -5.19
C VAL A 42 -11.78 -5.12 -4.77
N HIS A 43 -13.10 -5.16 -4.54
CA HIS A 43 -13.83 -4.01 -4.04
C HIS A 43 -13.33 -3.53 -2.66
N LEU A 44 -12.99 -4.45 -1.75
CA LEU A 44 -12.41 -4.10 -0.46
C LEU A 44 -11.02 -3.48 -0.61
N MET A 45 -10.13 -4.06 -1.41
CA MET A 45 -8.77 -3.55 -1.58
C MET A 45 -8.74 -2.17 -2.25
N LEU A 46 -9.57 -1.96 -3.27
CA LEU A 46 -9.59 -0.71 -4.03
C LEU A 46 -10.51 0.37 -3.43
N GLY A 47 -11.50 -0.02 -2.62
CA GLY A 47 -12.40 0.90 -1.93
C GLY A 47 -11.85 1.32 -0.57
N PRO A 48 -12.28 0.68 0.54
CA PRO A 48 -11.95 1.11 1.90
C PRO A 48 -10.45 1.13 2.21
N TYR A 49 -9.66 0.23 1.63
CA TYR A 49 -8.21 0.21 1.86
C TYR A 49 -7.42 1.14 0.95
N ARG A 50 -8.08 1.86 0.03
CA ARG A 50 -7.47 2.87 -0.85
C ARG A 50 -6.13 2.43 -1.48
N LEU A 51 -5.98 1.15 -1.86
CA LEU A 51 -4.68 0.59 -2.27
C LEU A 51 -4.01 1.39 -3.40
N LYS A 52 -4.80 1.88 -4.36
CA LYS A 52 -4.32 2.76 -5.45
C LYS A 52 -3.69 4.06 -4.95
N SER A 53 -4.24 4.63 -3.88
CA SER A 53 -3.76 5.85 -3.23
C SER A 53 -2.39 5.62 -2.61
N HIS A 54 -2.27 4.56 -1.81
CA HIS A 54 -1.00 4.13 -1.21
C HIS A 54 0.08 3.86 -2.26
N LEU A 55 -0.25 3.14 -3.34
CA LEU A 55 0.70 2.88 -4.43
C LEU A 55 1.14 4.15 -5.16
N ARG A 56 0.26 5.15 -5.29
CA ARG A 56 0.63 6.45 -5.88
C ARG A 56 1.61 7.21 -5.00
N VAL A 57 1.35 7.24 -3.70
CA VAL A 57 2.26 7.84 -2.71
C VAL A 57 3.62 7.15 -2.75
N LEU A 58 3.64 5.81 -2.75
CA LEU A 58 4.87 5.02 -2.84
C LEU A 58 5.62 5.29 -4.15
N LYS A 59 4.91 5.39 -5.28
CA LYS A 59 5.51 5.79 -6.56
C LYS A 59 6.13 7.19 -6.48
N LYS A 60 5.43 8.18 -5.94
CA LYS A 60 5.96 9.55 -5.79
C LYS A 60 7.23 9.58 -4.92
N PHE A 61 7.23 8.80 -3.84
CA PHE A 61 8.35 8.71 -2.91
C PHE A 61 9.55 7.97 -3.50
N LEU A 62 9.34 6.77 -4.08
CA LEU A 62 10.43 5.89 -4.53
C LEU A 62 10.98 6.27 -5.91
N LEU A 63 10.12 6.72 -6.83
CA LEU A 63 10.52 7.03 -8.21
C LEU A 63 10.85 8.52 -8.40
N HIS A 64 10.97 9.29 -7.31
CA HIS A 64 11.27 10.71 -7.31
C HIS A 64 10.41 11.50 -8.31
N GLY A 65 9.16 11.05 -8.54
CA GLY A 65 8.35 11.44 -9.69
C GLY A 65 7.98 12.92 -9.75
N GLN A 66 8.37 13.69 -8.75
CA GLN A 66 8.11 15.12 -8.67
C GLN A 66 9.31 15.96 -8.19
N GLY A 67 10.52 15.36 -8.04
CA GLY A 67 11.82 16.03 -7.86
C GLY A 67 12.06 16.83 -6.57
N ASP A 68 11.08 17.60 -6.12
CA ASP A 68 11.17 18.58 -5.04
C ASP A 68 11.39 17.92 -3.67
N LEU A 69 10.67 16.82 -3.37
CA LEU A 69 10.83 16.09 -2.11
C LEU A 69 12.27 15.61 -1.87
N MET A 70 12.93 15.04 -2.87
CA MET A 70 14.29 14.50 -2.71
C MET A 70 15.31 15.61 -2.50
N LEU A 71 15.13 16.75 -3.18
CA LEU A 71 15.99 17.93 -3.00
C LEU A 71 15.86 18.46 -1.58
N THR A 72 14.63 18.69 -1.09
CA THR A 72 14.41 19.11 0.30
C THR A 72 14.93 18.07 1.30
N LEU A 73 14.79 16.78 1.00
CA LEU A 73 15.30 15.71 1.85
C LEU A 73 16.82 15.75 1.96
N ILE A 74 17.54 15.89 0.83
CA ILE A 74 19.00 15.97 0.81
C ILE A 74 19.50 17.24 1.49
N GLU A 75 18.85 18.38 1.29
CA GLU A 75 19.24 19.64 1.95
C GLU A 75 19.15 19.54 3.47
N VAL A 76 18.08 18.95 3.99
CA VAL A 76 17.88 18.86 5.45
C VAL A 76 18.65 17.68 6.04
N LEU A 77 18.81 16.58 5.31
CA LEU A 77 19.46 15.35 5.80
C LEU A 77 20.98 15.36 5.62
N GLY A 78 21.51 16.09 4.63
CA GLY A 78 22.95 16.24 4.37
C GLY A 78 23.79 16.57 5.62
N PRO A 79 23.47 17.61 6.40
CA PRO A 79 24.27 17.95 7.59
C PRO A 79 24.16 16.92 8.73
N GLU A 80 23.13 16.08 8.75
CA GLU A 80 23.06 14.95 9.69
C GLU A 80 23.85 13.73 9.20
N LEU A 81 23.94 13.54 7.87
CA LEU A 81 24.69 12.45 7.26
C LEU A 81 26.22 12.73 7.16
N ASP A 82 26.63 14.00 7.23
CA ASP A 82 28.06 14.33 7.31
C ASP A 82 28.70 13.92 8.65
N LYS A 83 27.88 13.48 9.63
CA LYS A 83 28.35 13.03 10.95
C LYS A 83 28.72 11.55 10.91
N LYS A 84 29.58 11.12 11.85
CA LYS A 84 29.90 9.69 12.00
C LYS A 84 28.64 8.88 12.32
N ALA A 85 28.52 7.69 11.73
CA ALA A 85 27.37 6.80 11.89
C ALA A 85 27.05 6.46 13.36
N THR A 86 28.03 6.57 14.27
CA THR A 86 27.87 6.35 15.72
C THR A 86 27.03 7.43 16.42
N VAL A 87 26.88 8.63 15.82
CA VAL A 87 26.21 9.80 16.41
C VAL A 87 24.83 10.04 15.78
N ILE A 88 24.48 9.30 14.72
CA ILE A 88 23.22 9.48 13.99
C ILE A 88 22.10 8.78 14.75
N TYR A 89 21.31 9.57 15.46
CA TYR A 89 20.16 9.03 16.18
C TYR A 89 18.92 8.94 15.28
N ARG A 90 18.26 7.78 15.35
CA ARG A 90 16.99 7.50 14.63
C ARG A 90 15.92 8.57 14.84
N HIS A 91 15.79 9.10 16.06
CA HIS A 91 14.76 10.09 16.37
C HIS A 91 15.01 11.43 15.65
N ASN A 92 16.26 11.84 15.49
CA ASN A 92 16.61 13.10 14.85
C ASN A 92 16.34 13.03 13.34
N VAL A 93 16.79 11.94 12.71
CA VAL A 93 16.52 11.66 11.29
C VAL A 93 15.02 11.53 11.03
N MET A 94 14.27 10.84 11.89
CA MET A 94 12.82 10.69 11.72
C MET A 94 12.09 12.03 11.82
N GLY A 95 12.46 12.89 12.77
CA GLY A 95 11.88 14.24 12.90
C GLY A 95 12.19 15.14 11.70
N ILE A 96 13.41 15.06 11.17
CA ILE A 96 13.81 15.77 9.95
C ILE A 96 13.00 15.31 8.74
N VAL A 97 12.87 14.00 8.54
CA VAL A 97 12.12 13.45 7.40
C VAL A 97 10.62 13.77 7.51
N GLU A 98 10.03 13.69 8.70
CA GLU A 98 8.64 14.13 8.91
C GLU A 98 8.45 15.61 8.61
N GLY A 99 9.41 16.47 8.97
CA GLY A 99 9.41 17.90 8.64
C GLY A 99 9.51 18.16 7.15
N ALA A 100 10.43 17.48 6.45
CA ALA A 100 10.59 17.58 5.00
C ALA A 100 9.32 17.10 4.26
N ILE A 101 8.72 16.00 4.71
CA ILE A 101 7.46 15.47 4.17
C ILE A 101 6.32 16.49 4.32
N LYS A 102 6.16 17.10 5.50
CA LYS A 102 5.13 18.13 5.77
C LYS A 102 5.31 19.40 4.94
N THR A 103 6.56 19.76 4.65
CA THR A 103 6.90 20.96 3.87
C THR A 103 6.73 20.71 2.37
N SER A 104 6.86 19.47 1.92
CA SER A 104 6.66 19.10 0.52
C SER A 104 5.18 19.21 0.11
N ALA A 105 4.88 20.07 -0.86
CA ALA A 105 3.53 20.27 -1.39
C ALA A 105 2.96 19.01 -2.08
N ILE A 106 3.81 18.04 -2.43
CA ILE A 106 3.52 16.82 -3.19
C ILE A 106 2.66 15.81 -2.42
N LEU A 107 2.74 15.87 -1.09
CA LEU A 107 2.18 14.90 -0.14
C LEU A 107 1.02 15.47 0.69
N GLN A 108 0.74 16.77 0.56
CA GLN A 108 -0.30 17.47 1.32
C GLN A 108 -1.72 16.97 1.01
N ASP A 109 -1.96 16.52 -0.23
CA ASP A 109 -3.25 15.99 -0.69
C ASP A 109 -3.53 14.56 -0.14
N GLU A 110 -2.50 13.83 0.31
CA GLU A 110 -2.59 12.42 0.71
C GLU A 110 -2.04 12.20 2.14
N ALA A 111 -2.34 13.13 3.06
CA ALA A 111 -1.75 13.18 4.40
C ALA A 111 -1.94 11.90 5.25
N GLU A 112 -3.11 11.24 5.15
CA GLU A 112 -3.38 9.97 5.87
C GLU A 112 -2.51 8.80 5.36
N ASP A 113 -2.22 8.78 4.07
CA ASP A 113 -1.45 7.70 3.44
C ASP A 113 0.05 7.85 3.73
N VAL A 114 0.49 9.10 3.86
CA VAL A 114 1.88 9.50 4.11
C VAL A 114 2.31 9.24 5.55
N ALA A 115 1.38 9.28 6.51
CA ALA A 115 1.65 8.96 7.92
C ALA A 115 2.18 7.53 8.15
N ARG A 116 2.07 6.65 7.15
CA ARG A 116 2.58 5.27 7.18
C ARG A 116 4.02 5.13 6.69
N ILE A 117 4.60 6.19 6.12
CA ILE A 117 5.98 6.17 5.66
C ILE A 117 6.91 6.32 6.87
N GLY A 118 7.78 5.33 7.05
CA GLY A 118 8.79 5.34 8.11
C GLY A 118 10.19 5.25 7.54
N VAL A 119 11.14 5.88 8.23
CA VAL A 119 12.57 5.80 7.89
C VAL A 119 13.21 4.65 8.66
N LYS A 120 14.08 3.88 8.01
CA LYS A 120 14.91 2.86 8.66
C LYS A 120 16.38 3.16 8.41
N ILE A 121 17.11 3.44 9.49
CA ILE A 121 18.56 3.54 9.47
C ILE A 121 19.11 2.12 9.61
N PHE A 122 20.01 1.74 8.71
CA PHE A 122 20.77 0.50 8.83
C PHE A 122 22.06 0.79 9.59
N GLY A 123 22.47 -0.13 10.48
CA GLY A 123 23.69 0.05 11.27
C GLY A 123 24.92 0.03 10.35
N GLY A 124 25.61 1.17 10.28
CA GLY A 124 26.91 1.29 9.61
C GLY A 124 28.04 0.78 10.49
N SER A 125 29.18 0.44 9.89
CA SER A 125 30.39 0.08 10.63
C SER A 125 31.02 1.32 11.28
N GLU A 126 31.87 1.13 12.30
CA GLU A 126 32.49 2.26 13.04
C GLU A 126 33.37 3.18 12.19
N SER A 127 33.77 2.73 10.99
CA SER A 127 34.54 3.52 10.02
C SER A 127 33.67 4.24 8.99
N ASP A 128 32.36 4.01 8.97
CA ASP A 128 31.47 4.63 7.99
C ASP A 128 31.02 6.02 8.46
N THR A 129 31.22 7.02 7.61
CA THR A 129 30.36 8.21 7.59
C THR A 129 28.98 7.78 7.08
N GLY A 130 27.94 8.12 7.83
CA GLY A 130 26.58 7.64 7.54
C GLY A 130 25.79 8.72 6.88
#